data_AF-A0A7W9MZD2-F1
#
_entry.id   AF-A0A7W9MZD2-F1
#
_cell.length_a   1.000
_cell.length_b   1.000
_cell.length_c   1.000
_cell.angle_alpha   90.00
_cell.angle_beta   90.00
_cell.angle_gamma   90.00
#
_symmetry.space_group_name_H-M   'P 1'
#
loop_
_entity.id
_entity.type
_entity.pdbx_description
1 polymer ?
#
loop_
_entity_poly.entity_id
_entity_poly.type
_entity_poly.pdbx_seq_one_letter_code
_entity_poly.pdbx_strand_id
1 'polypeptide(L)'
;MAIEGPQLPVGTQVVLRVAGSDDVGGTAQRGATGRISGVTANGRYDVRLVDGRSTTARRDQLSLRTAYQDEAIEVAAPDVLVRERTIYAAVVGSRAFGLDTDASDTDTRGVYVAPTEAFWSLAKPPTHVDGPEPEWFSWEVERFCELALKANPNLLEVLHSPLVVTCKPLGQELVDLREAFLSQLAYQTYSGYVLSQFKKLEADFRRDGAPKWKHVMHLIRLLLSARTLLAEGKLVVDVGDDRERLLAVKAGALPWDEVERWRLGLHEDLDRALQKTVLPATPDVAKVDAWLRSVRRISVA
;
A
#
# COMPACT_ATOMS: atom_id res chain seq x y z
N MET A 1 -29.72 -24.55 -8.73
CA MET A 1 -28.39 -24.29 -9.33
C MET A 1 -27.89 -22.98 -8.75
N ALA A 2 -26.95 -23.09 -7.80
CA ALA A 2 -26.35 -21.93 -7.15
C ALA A 2 -25.45 -21.19 -8.15
N ILE A 3 -25.43 -19.86 -8.08
CA ILE A 3 -24.56 -19.01 -8.89
C ILE A 3 -23.14 -19.22 -8.38
N GLU A 4 -22.28 -19.84 -9.18
CA GLU A 4 -20.83 -19.82 -8.97
C GLU A 4 -20.29 -18.45 -9.38
N GLY A 5 -19.77 -17.71 -8.40
CA GLY A 5 -19.12 -16.42 -8.57
C GLY A 5 -19.58 -15.38 -7.54
N PRO A 6 -18.74 -14.39 -7.21
CA PRO A 6 -19.10 -13.34 -6.25
C PRO A 6 -20.33 -12.55 -6.75
N GLN A 7 -21.34 -12.40 -5.88
CA GLN A 7 -22.55 -11.64 -6.19
C GLN A 7 -22.25 -10.15 -6.27
N LEU A 8 -22.89 -9.44 -7.21
CA LEU A 8 -22.77 -7.98 -7.30
C LEU A 8 -23.52 -7.32 -6.13
N PRO A 9 -22.87 -6.51 -5.27
CA PRO A 9 -23.54 -5.83 -4.18
C PRO A 9 -24.64 -4.87 -4.67
N VAL A 10 -25.66 -4.64 -3.84
CA VAL A 10 -26.64 -3.56 -4.07
C VAL A 10 -25.92 -2.21 -4.16
N GLY A 11 -26.33 -1.38 -5.11
CA GLY A 11 -25.70 -0.09 -5.43
C GLY A 11 -24.62 -0.16 -6.51
N THR A 12 -24.16 -1.36 -6.88
CA THR A 12 -23.16 -1.56 -7.95
C THR A 12 -23.65 -0.99 -9.27
N GLN A 13 -22.86 -0.12 -9.91
CA GLN A 13 -23.18 0.42 -11.23
C GLN A 13 -22.87 -0.59 -12.33
N VAL A 14 -23.85 -0.84 -13.19
CA VAL A 14 -23.78 -1.84 -14.25
C VAL A 14 -24.23 -1.31 -15.61
N VAL A 15 -23.81 -1.99 -16.66
CA VAL A 15 -24.20 -1.80 -18.05
C VAL A 15 -24.85 -3.08 -18.57
N LEU A 16 -26.02 -2.97 -19.20
CA LEU A 16 -26.68 -4.11 -19.83
C LEU A 16 -25.92 -4.55 -21.09
N ARG A 17 -25.50 -5.81 -21.15
CA ARG A 17 -24.85 -6.41 -22.33
C ARG A 17 -25.84 -6.86 -23.40
N VAL A 18 -27.11 -7.03 -23.02
CA VAL A 18 -28.21 -7.44 -23.91
C VAL A 18 -29.43 -6.56 -23.64
N ALA A 19 -30.32 -6.45 -24.63
CA ALA A 19 -31.62 -5.83 -24.40
C ALA A 19 -32.52 -6.75 -23.54
N GLY A 20 -33.38 -6.17 -22.71
CA GLY A 20 -34.31 -6.89 -21.86
C GLY A 20 -35.62 -6.13 -21.67
N SER A 21 -36.64 -6.81 -21.17
CA SER A 21 -37.92 -6.16 -20.82
C SER A 21 -37.75 -5.30 -19.58
N ASP A 22 -38.35 -4.12 -19.58
CA ASP A 22 -38.48 -3.29 -18.38
C ASP A 22 -39.82 -3.55 -17.65
N ASP A 23 -39.95 -2.95 -16.47
CA ASP A 23 -41.10 -3.05 -15.57
C ASP A 23 -42.38 -2.35 -16.05
N VAL A 24 -42.30 -1.55 -17.12
CA VAL A 24 -43.43 -0.81 -17.70
C VAL A 24 -43.84 -1.32 -19.09
N GLY A 25 -43.35 -2.50 -19.49
CA GLY A 25 -43.67 -3.15 -20.76
C GLY A 25 -42.88 -2.62 -21.96
N GLY A 26 -41.87 -1.78 -21.72
CA GLY A 26 -40.90 -1.33 -22.70
C GLY A 26 -39.65 -2.21 -22.78
N THR A 27 -38.62 -1.70 -23.47
CA THR A 27 -37.33 -2.38 -23.64
C THR A 27 -36.23 -1.55 -22.99
N ALA A 28 -35.49 -2.19 -22.09
CA ALA A 28 -34.19 -1.75 -21.63
C ALA A 28 -33.14 -2.11 -22.69
N GLN A 29 -32.53 -1.10 -23.31
CA GLN A 29 -31.63 -1.30 -24.45
C GLN A 29 -30.26 -1.85 -24.01
N ARG A 30 -29.59 -2.60 -24.92
CA ARG A 30 -28.17 -2.92 -24.75
C ARG A 30 -27.36 -1.62 -24.60
N GLY A 31 -26.47 -1.57 -23.62
CA GLY A 31 -25.71 -0.37 -23.26
C GLY A 31 -26.42 0.54 -22.25
N ALA A 32 -27.68 0.27 -21.89
CA ALA A 32 -28.34 1.01 -20.82
C ALA A 32 -27.59 0.80 -19.49
N THR A 33 -27.49 1.88 -18.71
CA THR A 33 -26.79 1.88 -17.43
C THR A 33 -27.78 1.91 -16.27
N GLY A 34 -27.38 1.30 -15.16
CA GLY A 34 -28.22 1.23 -13.96
C GLY A 34 -27.42 0.85 -12.73
N ARG A 35 -28.13 0.65 -11.62
CA ARG A 35 -27.58 0.14 -10.36
C ARG A 35 -28.32 -1.11 -9.92
N ILE A 36 -27.58 -2.06 -9.36
CA ILE A 36 -28.18 -3.23 -8.73
C ILE A 36 -29.05 -2.78 -7.55
N SER A 37 -30.33 -3.11 -7.56
CA SER A 37 -31.28 -2.83 -6.47
C SER A 37 -31.58 -4.06 -5.63
N GLY A 38 -31.30 -5.26 -6.12
CA GLY A 38 -31.56 -6.51 -5.42
C GLY A 38 -31.18 -7.74 -6.24
N VAL A 39 -31.34 -8.91 -5.62
CA VAL A 39 -31.22 -10.22 -6.27
C VAL A 39 -32.52 -10.98 -6.00
N THR A 40 -33.18 -11.39 -7.07
CA THR A 40 -34.41 -12.18 -7.02
C THR A 40 -34.15 -13.60 -6.50
N ALA A 41 -35.20 -14.29 -6.06
CA ALA A 41 -35.11 -15.67 -5.55
C ALA A 41 -34.54 -16.69 -6.56
N ASN A 42 -34.61 -16.40 -7.86
CA ASN A 42 -34.02 -17.24 -8.92
C ASN A 42 -32.58 -16.82 -9.31
N GLY A 43 -31.98 -15.89 -8.56
CA GLY A 43 -30.60 -15.47 -8.76
C GLY A 43 -30.38 -14.43 -9.86
N ARG A 44 -31.44 -13.84 -10.42
CA ARG A 44 -31.32 -12.69 -11.33
C ARG A 44 -31.17 -11.39 -10.55
N TYR A 45 -30.44 -10.44 -11.11
CA TYR A 45 -30.25 -9.12 -10.56
C TYR A 45 -31.37 -8.19 -10.99
N ASP A 46 -31.95 -7.48 -10.02
CA ASP A 46 -32.81 -6.33 -10.29
C ASP A 46 -31.92 -5.11 -10.53
N VAL A 47 -32.11 -4.45 -11.66
CA VAL A 47 -31.33 -3.30 -12.08
C VAL A 47 -32.25 -2.10 -12.23
N ARG A 48 -32.03 -1.06 -11.42
CA ARG A 48 -32.67 0.24 -11.60
C ARG A 48 -31.89 1.07 -12.60
N LEU A 49 -32.49 1.33 -13.76
CA LEU A 49 -31.92 2.12 -14.84
C LEU A 49 -31.89 3.61 -14.46
N VAL A 50 -31.03 4.37 -15.14
CA VAL A 50 -30.85 5.82 -14.89
C VAL A 50 -32.13 6.62 -15.16
N ASP A 51 -32.99 6.15 -16.07
CA ASP A 51 -34.28 6.77 -16.38
C ASP A 51 -35.40 6.41 -15.38
N GLY A 52 -35.07 5.70 -14.31
CA GLY A 52 -36.00 5.32 -13.23
C GLY A 52 -36.74 4.00 -13.44
N ARG A 53 -36.67 3.40 -14.64
CA ARG A 53 -37.23 2.07 -14.92
C ARG A 53 -36.42 0.96 -14.28
N SER A 54 -36.98 -0.23 -14.18
CA SER A 54 -36.31 -1.41 -13.64
C SER A 54 -36.30 -2.55 -14.67
N THR A 55 -35.24 -3.35 -14.67
CA THR A 55 -35.16 -4.57 -15.49
C THR A 55 -34.47 -5.69 -14.71
N THR A 56 -34.62 -6.95 -15.17
CA THR A 56 -33.98 -8.10 -14.55
C THR A 56 -32.96 -8.75 -15.50
N ALA A 57 -31.73 -8.91 -15.02
CA ALA A 57 -30.63 -9.44 -15.82
C ALA A 57 -29.88 -10.56 -15.09
N ARG A 58 -29.31 -11.49 -15.85
CA ARG A 58 -28.37 -12.49 -15.33
C ARG A 58 -26.97 -11.87 -15.17
N ARG A 59 -26.10 -12.53 -14.40
CA ARG A 59 -24.73 -12.04 -14.14
C ARG A 59 -23.92 -11.82 -15.43
N ASP A 60 -24.03 -12.75 -16.38
CA ASP A 60 -23.37 -12.74 -17.70
C ASP A 60 -23.92 -11.65 -18.64
N GLN A 61 -25.11 -11.13 -18.34
CA GLN A 61 -25.77 -10.04 -19.06
C GLN A 61 -25.39 -8.65 -18.52
N LEU A 62 -24.54 -8.58 -17.50
CA LEU A 62 -24.13 -7.34 -16.83
C LEU A 62 -22.63 -7.15 -16.86
N SER A 63 -22.19 -5.95 -17.23
CA SER A 63 -20.84 -5.45 -16.99
C SER A 63 -20.85 -4.47 -15.85
N LEU A 64 -19.81 -4.48 -15.00
CA LEU A 64 -19.55 -3.35 -14.11
C LEU A 64 -19.25 -2.12 -14.97
N ARG A 65 -19.86 -0.97 -14.66
CA ARG A 65 -19.62 0.26 -15.43
C ARG A 65 -18.14 0.68 -15.39
N THR A 66 -17.46 0.42 -14.28
CA THR A 66 -16.02 0.68 -14.12
C THR A 66 -15.16 -0.32 -14.90
N ALA A 67 -15.56 -1.59 -14.99
CA ALA A 67 -14.76 -2.64 -15.65
C ALA A 67 -14.95 -2.73 -17.18
N TYR A 68 -15.93 -2.02 -17.75
CA TYR A 68 -16.17 -2.05 -19.21
C TYR A 68 -14.99 -1.50 -20.03
N GLN A 69 -14.22 -0.57 -19.48
CA GLN A 69 -13.05 0.01 -20.15
C GLN A 69 -11.80 -0.86 -19.98
N ASP A 70 -11.64 -1.49 -18.82
CA ASP A 70 -10.47 -2.32 -18.50
C ASP A 70 -10.55 -3.72 -19.14
N GLU A 71 -11.73 -4.32 -19.28
CA GLU A 71 -11.89 -5.64 -19.93
C GLU A 71 -11.66 -5.61 -21.45
N ALA A 72 -11.74 -4.44 -22.09
CA ALA A 72 -11.62 -4.28 -23.54
C ALA A 72 -10.18 -4.01 -24.02
N ILE A 73 -9.26 -3.72 -23.09
CA ILE A 73 -7.89 -3.32 -23.41
C ILE A 73 -6.93 -4.27 -22.68
N GLU A 74 -6.11 -4.97 -23.47
CA GLU A 74 -5.12 -5.90 -22.93
C GLU A 74 -4.00 -5.11 -22.22
N VAL A 75 -3.91 -5.26 -20.90
CA VAL A 75 -2.79 -4.75 -20.09
C VAL A 75 -1.86 -5.93 -19.79
N ALA A 76 -0.54 -5.70 -19.84
CA ALA A 76 0.42 -6.72 -19.45
C ALA A 76 0.07 -7.31 -18.07
N ALA A 77 0.07 -8.64 -17.97
CA ALA A 77 -0.31 -9.33 -16.74
C ALA A 77 0.55 -8.84 -15.55
N PRO A 78 -0.05 -8.56 -14.38
CA PRO A 78 0.67 -8.05 -13.21
C PRO A 78 1.93 -8.85 -12.85
N ASP A 79 1.86 -10.18 -12.92
CA ASP A 79 3.00 -11.07 -12.64
C ASP A 79 4.16 -10.87 -13.62
N VAL A 80 3.86 -10.58 -14.89
CA VAL A 80 4.88 -10.33 -15.93
C VAL A 80 5.59 -9.01 -15.65
N LEU A 81 4.84 -7.97 -15.24
CA LEU A 81 5.42 -6.69 -14.84
C LEU A 81 6.41 -6.88 -13.67
N VAL A 82 6.03 -7.62 -12.64
CA VAL A 82 6.92 -7.88 -11.50
C VAL A 82 8.13 -8.72 -11.92
N ARG A 83 7.93 -9.86 -12.60
CA ARG A 83 9.03 -10.77 -12.97
C ARG A 83 10.06 -10.13 -13.90
N GLU A 84 9.61 -9.40 -14.90
CA GLU A 84 10.49 -8.89 -15.96
C GLU A 84 10.97 -7.46 -15.69
N ARG A 85 10.11 -6.63 -15.08
CA ARG A 85 10.32 -5.18 -14.99
C ARG A 85 10.70 -4.69 -13.59
N THR A 86 10.89 -5.58 -12.60
CA THR A 86 11.49 -5.20 -11.31
C THR A 86 12.89 -4.63 -11.53
N ILE A 87 13.14 -3.42 -11.02
CA ILE A 87 14.43 -2.74 -11.04
C ILE A 87 15.16 -2.84 -9.69
N TYR A 88 14.41 -2.93 -8.60
CA TYR A 88 14.94 -3.03 -7.25
C TYR A 88 14.00 -3.87 -6.38
N ALA A 89 14.55 -4.73 -5.53
CA ALA A 89 13.79 -5.44 -4.52
C ALA A 89 14.68 -5.74 -3.30
N ALA A 90 14.09 -5.68 -2.11
CA ALA A 90 14.77 -5.98 -0.86
C ALA A 90 13.83 -6.71 0.11
N VAL A 91 14.41 -7.52 0.98
CA VAL A 91 13.71 -8.09 2.13
C VAL A 91 13.50 -6.96 3.15
N VAL A 92 12.30 -6.86 3.70
CA VAL A 92 11.96 -5.94 4.79
C VAL A 92 11.36 -6.74 5.96
N GLY A 93 10.75 -6.04 6.92
CA GLY A 93 10.09 -6.72 8.03
C GLY A 93 11.09 -7.26 9.04
N SER A 94 10.69 -8.30 9.78
CA SER A 94 11.42 -8.74 10.97
C SER A 94 12.89 -9.07 10.72
N ARG A 95 13.23 -9.64 9.55
CA ARG A 95 14.61 -9.94 9.15
C ARG A 95 15.45 -8.68 8.94
N ALA A 96 14.93 -7.69 8.22
CA ALA A 96 15.64 -6.44 8.01
C ALA A 96 15.75 -5.60 9.29
N PHE A 97 14.79 -5.75 10.20
CA PHE A 97 14.79 -5.07 11.50
C PHE A 97 15.69 -5.74 12.54
N GLY A 98 16.30 -6.90 12.26
CA GLY A 98 17.03 -7.69 13.25
C GLY A 98 16.14 -8.30 14.34
N LEU A 99 14.83 -8.42 14.08
CA LEU A 99 13.80 -8.92 15.01
C LEU A 99 13.28 -10.31 14.64
N ASP A 100 13.94 -10.99 13.70
CA ASP A 100 13.53 -12.31 13.25
C ASP A 100 13.79 -13.40 14.30
N THR A 101 13.00 -14.45 14.16
CA THR A 101 13.07 -15.70 14.92
C THR A 101 12.93 -16.86 13.93
N ASP A 102 13.15 -18.10 14.35
CA ASP A 102 13.05 -19.27 13.47
C ASP A 102 11.70 -19.38 12.73
N ALA A 103 10.62 -18.83 13.30
CA ALA A 103 9.28 -18.81 12.70
C ALA A 103 8.98 -17.57 11.82
N SER A 104 9.95 -16.69 11.57
CA SER A 104 9.71 -15.45 10.80
C SER A 104 9.48 -15.72 9.32
N ASP A 105 8.54 -14.98 8.74
CA ASP A 105 8.26 -14.83 7.30
C ASP A 105 9.23 -13.86 6.61
N THR A 106 9.43 -14.05 5.30
CA THR A 106 10.33 -13.22 4.49
C THR A 106 9.51 -12.27 3.63
N ASP A 107 9.20 -11.10 4.18
CA ASP A 107 8.56 -10.02 3.43
C ASP A 107 9.52 -9.48 2.36
N THR A 108 9.20 -9.70 1.09
CA THR A 108 9.95 -9.07 -0.01
C THR A 108 9.15 -7.93 -0.60
N ARG A 109 9.83 -6.81 -0.83
CA ARG A 109 9.24 -5.61 -1.41
C ARG A 109 10.02 -5.17 -2.64
N GLY A 110 9.30 -4.94 -3.73
CA GLY A 110 9.87 -4.61 -5.03
C GLY A 110 9.44 -3.25 -5.58
N VAL A 111 10.19 -2.80 -6.56
CA VAL A 111 9.88 -1.64 -7.40
C VAL A 111 10.02 -2.06 -8.86
N TYR A 112 8.95 -1.96 -9.63
CA TYR A 112 8.95 -2.24 -11.07
C TYR A 112 8.69 -0.98 -11.88
N VAL A 113 9.17 -0.98 -13.12
CA VAL A 113 8.93 0.09 -14.08
C VAL A 113 7.97 -0.41 -15.15
N ALA A 114 6.72 0.09 -15.13
CA ALA A 114 5.80 -0.19 -16.22
C ALA A 114 6.32 0.49 -17.51
N PRO A 115 6.17 -0.15 -18.70
CA PRO A 115 6.51 0.49 -19.96
C PRO A 115 5.81 1.84 -20.10
N THR A 116 6.54 2.88 -20.52
CA THR A 116 6.00 4.25 -20.55
C THR A 116 4.78 4.36 -21.46
N GLU A 117 4.77 3.63 -22.57
CA GLU A 117 3.64 3.62 -23.51
C GLU A 117 2.35 3.08 -22.89
N ALA A 118 2.43 2.22 -21.86
CA ALA A 118 1.25 1.70 -21.16
C ALA A 118 0.45 2.83 -20.48
N PHE A 119 1.10 3.95 -20.15
CA PHE A 119 0.42 5.12 -19.60
C PHE A 119 -0.34 5.95 -20.65
N TRP A 120 -0.17 5.70 -21.94
CA TRP A 120 -0.97 6.33 -22.99
C TRP A 120 -2.31 5.62 -23.23
N SER A 121 -2.44 4.40 -22.72
CA SER A 121 -3.70 3.63 -22.73
C SER A 121 -4.76 4.23 -21.80
N LEU A 122 -6.04 3.95 -22.09
CA LEU A 122 -7.15 4.22 -21.17
C LEU A 122 -7.09 3.30 -19.94
N ALA A 123 -6.60 2.07 -20.12
CA ALA A 123 -6.31 1.14 -19.04
C ALA A 123 -4.87 1.36 -18.57
N LYS A 124 -4.71 1.94 -17.38
CA LYS A 124 -3.39 2.25 -16.82
C LYS A 124 -2.73 0.99 -16.26
N PRO A 125 -1.39 0.91 -16.25
CA PRO A 125 -0.72 -0.16 -15.53
C PRO A 125 -1.10 -0.11 -14.04
N PRO A 126 -1.11 -1.26 -13.35
CA PRO A 126 -1.36 -1.30 -11.91
C PRO A 126 -0.32 -0.42 -11.20
N THR A 127 -0.74 0.24 -10.11
CA THR A 127 0.17 1.06 -9.28
C THR A 127 0.97 0.23 -8.29
N HIS A 128 0.54 -1.01 -8.07
CA HIS A 128 1.18 -2.02 -7.24
C HIS A 128 0.64 -3.41 -7.60
N VAL A 129 1.40 -4.44 -7.24
CA VAL A 129 1.09 -5.85 -7.49
C VAL A 129 1.47 -6.68 -6.27
N ASP A 130 0.53 -7.50 -5.80
CA ASP A 130 0.80 -8.59 -4.87
C ASP A 130 1.33 -9.81 -5.66
N GLY A 131 2.38 -10.46 -5.15
CA GLY A 131 2.98 -11.62 -5.80
C GLY A 131 4.10 -11.27 -6.80
N PRO A 132 4.54 -12.25 -7.61
CA PRO A 132 3.91 -13.55 -7.85
C PRO A 132 4.25 -14.64 -6.80
N GLU A 133 5.29 -14.46 -6.00
CA GLU A 133 5.58 -15.34 -4.85
C GLU A 133 4.81 -14.91 -3.59
N PRO A 134 4.52 -15.84 -2.65
CA PRO A 134 4.00 -15.49 -1.33
C PRO A 134 4.92 -14.48 -0.63
N GLU A 135 4.32 -13.54 0.12
CA GLU A 135 5.03 -12.45 0.83
C GLU A 135 5.80 -11.47 -0.06
N TRP A 136 5.59 -11.51 -1.39
CA TRP A 136 6.11 -10.52 -2.33
C TRP A 136 5.07 -9.43 -2.61
N PHE A 137 5.49 -8.16 -2.56
CA PHE A 137 4.65 -7.03 -2.96
C PHE A 137 5.51 -6.00 -3.69
N SER A 138 5.05 -5.49 -4.83
CA SER A 138 5.81 -4.50 -5.59
C SER A 138 5.00 -3.26 -5.92
N TRP A 139 5.64 -2.09 -5.88
CA TRP A 139 5.07 -0.85 -6.38
C TRP A 139 5.57 -0.53 -7.79
N GLU A 140 4.71 0.10 -8.57
CA GLU A 140 5.16 0.83 -9.77
C GLU A 140 6.04 2.01 -9.34
N VAL A 141 7.11 2.31 -10.08
CA VAL A 141 8.15 3.28 -9.70
C VAL A 141 7.63 4.70 -9.38
N GLU A 142 6.64 5.20 -10.11
CA GLU A 142 6.03 6.52 -9.83
C GLU A 142 5.25 6.46 -8.53
N ARG A 143 4.45 5.42 -8.34
CA ARG A 143 3.72 5.22 -7.08
C ARG A 143 4.67 5.09 -5.89
N PHE A 144 5.80 4.41 -6.09
CA PHE A 144 6.84 4.28 -5.09
C PHE A 144 7.40 5.66 -4.73
N CYS A 145 7.80 6.46 -5.72
CA CYS A 145 8.33 7.81 -5.51
C CYS A 145 7.33 8.73 -4.79
N GLU A 146 6.06 8.75 -5.23
CA GLU A 146 4.99 9.55 -4.62
C GLU A 146 4.82 9.29 -3.12
N LEU A 147 4.85 8.01 -2.74
CA LEU A 147 4.63 7.60 -1.36
C LEU A 147 5.90 7.79 -0.51
N ALA A 148 7.09 7.56 -1.08
CA ALA A 148 8.37 7.79 -0.41
C ALA A 148 8.58 9.29 -0.11
N LEU A 149 8.21 10.18 -1.05
CA LEU A 149 8.22 11.65 -0.84
C LEU A 149 7.26 12.11 0.28
N LYS A 150 6.30 11.28 0.70
CA LYS A 150 5.43 11.54 1.85
C LYS A 150 5.99 10.95 3.16
N ALA A 151 7.26 10.57 3.16
CA ALA A 151 7.95 9.92 4.26
C ALA A 151 7.26 8.62 4.73
N ASN A 152 6.68 7.85 3.81
CA ASN A 152 6.03 6.59 4.17
C ASN A 152 7.09 5.54 4.60
N PRO A 153 7.03 5.03 5.85
CA PRO A 153 8.05 4.12 6.38
C PRO A 153 8.21 2.85 5.53
N ASN A 154 7.12 2.29 5.02
CA ASN A 154 7.16 1.06 4.25
C ASN A 154 8.01 1.18 2.97
N LEU A 155 8.14 2.39 2.41
CA LEU A 155 8.90 2.61 1.19
C LEU A 155 10.32 3.08 1.49
N LEU A 156 10.47 3.95 2.50
CA LEU A 156 11.81 4.36 2.90
C LEU A 156 12.63 3.17 3.43
N GLU A 157 12.00 2.26 4.21
CA GLU A 157 12.68 1.05 4.70
C GLU A 157 13.13 0.12 3.57
N VAL A 158 12.44 0.11 2.43
CA VAL A 158 12.85 -0.67 1.24
C VAL A 158 14.17 -0.13 0.67
N LEU A 159 14.31 1.18 0.54
CA LEU A 159 15.53 1.84 0.03
C LEU A 159 16.72 1.71 0.98
N HIS A 160 16.45 1.50 2.27
CA HIS A 160 17.46 1.44 3.33
C HIS A 160 17.68 0.03 3.89
N SER A 161 17.00 -0.97 3.33
CA SER A 161 17.20 -2.35 3.76
C SER A 161 18.59 -2.85 3.35
N PRO A 162 19.33 -3.52 4.26
CA PRO A 162 20.61 -4.13 3.92
C PRO A 162 20.45 -5.45 3.14
N LEU A 163 19.23 -6.01 3.09
CA LEU A 163 18.95 -7.32 2.52
C LEU A 163 18.43 -7.21 1.08
N VAL A 164 19.31 -6.77 0.18
CA VAL A 164 18.98 -6.58 -1.25
C VAL A 164 18.78 -7.92 -1.94
N VAL A 165 17.65 -8.09 -2.62
CA VAL A 165 17.29 -9.27 -3.42
C VAL A 165 17.66 -9.06 -4.88
N THR A 166 17.30 -7.91 -5.44
CA THR A 166 17.57 -7.52 -6.83
C THR A 166 17.97 -6.06 -6.90
N CYS A 167 19.01 -5.73 -7.65
CA CYS A 167 19.36 -4.34 -7.98
C CYS A 167 19.87 -4.27 -9.43
N LYS A 168 19.03 -3.77 -10.34
CA LYS A 168 19.39 -3.47 -11.74
C LYS A 168 19.96 -2.03 -11.83
N PRO A 169 20.56 -1.58 -12.95
CA PRO A 169 21.11 -0.23 -13.06
C PRO A 169 20.15 0.89 -12.64
N LEU A 170 18.90 0.88 -13.11
CA LEU A 170 17.87 1.84 -12.65
C LEU A 170 17.53 1.69 -11.16
N GLY A 171 17.61 0.49 -10.61
CA GLY A 171 17.44 0.26 -9.17
C GLY A 171 18.58 0.86 -8.36
N GLN A 172 19.81 0.79 -8.86
CA GLN A 172 20.96 1.43 -8.22
C GLN A 172 20.82 2.94 -8.23
N GLU A 173 20.39 3.53 -9.35
CA GLU A 173 20.09 4.98 -9.42
C GLU A 173 19.02 5.39 -8.38
N LEU A 174 17.96 4.57 -8.23
CA LEU A 174 16.92 4.81 -7.22
C LEU A 174 17.49 4.75 -5.79
N VAL A 175 18.35 3.77 -5.49
CA VAL A 175 19.00 3.64 -4.18
C VAL A 175 19.94 4.81 -3.93
N ASP A 176 20.68 5.28 -4.93
CA ASP A 176 21.56 6.45 -4.83
C ASP A 176 20.78 7.75 -4.60
N LEU A 177 19.49 7.77 -4.97
CA LEU A 177 18.56 8.85 -4.70
C LEU A 177 17.92 8.81 -3.30
N ARG A 178 18.16 7.78 -2.47
CA ARG A 178 17.44 7.58 -1.20
C ARG A 178 17.42 8.80 -0.27
N GLU A 179 18.51 9.54 -0.18
CA GLU A 179 18.59 10.75 0.66
C GLU A 179 17.68 11.88 0.18
N ALA A 180 17.35 11.92 -1.12
CA ALA A 180 16.43 12.91 -1.69
C ALA A 180 14.99 12.77 -1.15
N PHE A 181 14.63 11.59 -0.63
CA PHE A 181 13.31 11.34 -0.03
C PHE A 181 13.25 11.72 1.46
N LEU A 182 14.39 11.92 2.13
CA LEU A 182 14.44 12.17 3.56
C LEU A 182 14.19 13.64 3.87
N SER A 183 13.33 13.91 4.86
CA SER A 183 12.98 15.26 5.28
C SER A 183 12.35 15.27 6.68
N GLN A 184 12.14 16.47 7.22
CA GLN A 184 11.45 16.68 8.50
C GLN A 184 10.00 16.17 8.50
N LEU A 185 9.39 15.93 7.32
CA LEU A 185 8.06 15.30 7.22
C LEU A 185 7.98 13.95 7.94
N ALA A 186 9.11 13.24 8.07
CA ALA A 186 9.18 11.98 8.81
C ALA A 186 8.70 12.12 10.26
N TYR A 187 8.95 13.27 10.91
CA TYR A 187 8.44 13.53 12.26
C TYR A 187 6.91 13.37 12.31
N GLN A 188 6.19 14.09 11.44
CA GLN A 188 4.73 14.08 11.45
C GLN A 188 4.18 12.72 11.02
N THR A 189 4.75 12.11 9.97
CA THR A 189 4.27 10.83 9.46
C THR A 189 4.43 9.71 10.49
N TYR A 190 5.58 9.61 11.15
CA TYR A 190 5.86 8.54 12.11
C TYR A 190 5.17 8.82 13.45
N SER A 191 5.40 10.00 14.04
CA SER A 191 4.84 10.37 15.35
C SER A 191 3.31 10.42 15.32
N GLY A 192 2.74 11.03 14.27
CA GLY A 192 1.29 11.15 14.10
C GLY A 192 0.60 9.80 13.89
N TYR A 193 1.20 8.91 13.09
CA TYR A 193 0.69 7.55 12.93
C TYR A 193 0.71 6.80 14.25
N VAL A 194 1.84 6.78 14.96
CA VAL A 194 2.00 6.08 16.24
C VAL A 194 1.01 6.59 17.28
N LEU A 195 0.84 7.91 17.40
CA LEU A 195 -0.13 8.51 18.31
C LEU A 195 -1.56 8.04 18.01
N SER A 196 -1.95 7.97 16.72
CA SER A 196 -3.28 7.53 16.31
C SER A 196 -3.54 6.05 16.63
N GLN A 197 -2.52 5.20 16.50
CA GLN A 197 -2.63 3.76 16.77
C GLN A 197 -2.61 3.46 18.26
N PHE A 198 -1.80 4.16 19.06
CA PHE A 198 -1.77 3.99 20.51
C PHE A 198 -3.12 4.33 21.16
N LYS A 199 -3.80 5.40 20.71
CA LYS A 199 -5.16 5.71 21.19
C LYS A 199 -6.15 4.55 21.00
N LYS A 200 -6.03 3.81 19.89
CA LYS A 200 -6.86 2.62 19.62
C LYS A 200 -6.45 1.45 20.49
N LEU A 201 -5.14 1.21 20.63
CA LEU A 201 -4.60 0.12 21.46
C LEU A 201 -4.94 0.30 22.94
N GLU A 202 -4.92 1.53 23.46
CA GLU A 202 -5.36 1.81 24.83
C GLU A 202 -6.84 1.51 25.05
N ALA A 203 -7.68 1.87 24.07
CA ALA A 203 -9.11 1.57 24.13
C ALA A 203 -9.38 0.06 24.11
N ASP A 204 -8.67 -0.67 23.24
CA ASP A 204 -8.72 -2.13 23.17
C ASP A 204 -8.18 -2.77 24.46
N PHE A 205 -7.08 -2.26 25.03
CA PHE A 205 -6.51 -2.76 26.29
C PHE A 205 -7.49 -2.62 27.46
N ARG A 206 -8.17 -1.47 27.59
CA ARG A 206 -9.18 -1.27 28.63
C ARG A 206 -10.39 -2.19 28.48
N ARG A 207 -10.72 -2.58 27.25
CA ARG A 207 -11.87 -3.47 26.94
C ARG A 207 -11.51 -4.95 27.13
N ASP A 208 -10.37 -5.37 26.59
CA ASP A 208 -10.02 -6.78 26.39
C ASP A 208 -8.91 -7.27 27.34
N GLY A 209 -8.29 -6.37 28.13
CA GLY A 209 -7.25 -6.69 29.11
C GLY A 209 -5.86 -6.98 28.53
N ALA A 210 -5.71 -7.05 27.20
CA ALA A 210 -4.42 -7.23 26.53
C ALA A 210 -4.41 -6.54 25.14
N PRO A 211 -3.32 -5.84 24.76
CA PRO A 211 -3.19 -5.25 23.44
C PRO A 211 -2.62 -6.28 22.45
N LYS A 212 -2.66 -5.97 21.15
CA LYS A 212 -1.91 -6.73 20.14
C LYS A 212 -0.41 -6.42 20.25
N TRP A 213 0.34 -7.17 21.07
CA TRP A 213 1.75 -6.91 21.38
C TRP A 213 2.69 -6.79 20.18
N LYS A 214 2.52 -7.61 19.12
CA LYS A 214 3.27 -7.45 17.86
C LYS A 214 3.09 -6.06 17.25
N HIS A 215 1.87 -5.51 17.32
CA HIS A 215 1.56 -4.18 16.82
C HIS A 215 2.19 -3.10 17.71
N VAL A 216 2.08 -3.22 19.04
CA VAL A 216 2.71 -2.30 20.00
C VAL A 216 4.22 -2.20 19.76
N MET A 217 4.92 -3.33 19.66
CA MET A 217 6.34 -3.39 19.35
C MET A 217 6.67 -2.64 18.05
N HIS A 218 5.90 -2.86 16.98
CA HIS A 218 6.14 -2.22 15.69
C HIS A 218 5.99 -0.68 15.77
N LEU A 219 5.06 -0.17 16.57
CA LEU A 219 4.90 1.27 16.77
C LEU A 219 6.07 1.89 17.53
N ILE A 220 6.61 1.22 18.55
CA ILE A 220 7.82 1.67 19.25
C ILE A 220 9.03 1.66 18.29
N ARG A 221 9.18 0.59 17.50
CA ARG A 221 10.22 0.48 16.47
C ARG A 221 10.18 1.66 15.49
N LEU A 222 8.99 2.07 15.04
CA LEU A 222 8.84 3.24 14.18
C LEU A 222 9.36 4.51 14.85
N LEU A 223 9.06 4.74 16.13
CA LEU A 223 9.59 5.90 16.86
C LEU A 223 11.12 5.85 16.99
N LEU A 224 11.71 4.67 17.22
CA LEU A 224 13.16 4.50 17.27
C LEU A 224 13.81 4.86 15.93
N SER A 225 13.25 4.37 14.83
CA SER A 225 13.73 4.66 13.48
C SER A 225 13.62 6.17 13.16
N ALA A 226 12.50 6.80 13.52
CA ALA A 226 12.31 8.24 13.38
C ALA A 226 13.30 9.06 14.23
N ARG A 227 13.65 8.58 15.43
CA ARG A 227 14.62 9.24 16.32
C ARG A 227 15.98 9.30 15.66
N THR A 228 16.48 8.16 15.17
CA THR A 228 17.77 8.10 14.48
C THR A 228 17.74 8.94 13.20
N LEU A 229 16.65 8.86 12.41
CA LEU A 229 16.49 9.66 11.21
C LEU A 229 16.56 11.16 11.50
N LEU A 230 15.80 11.67 12.47
CA LEU A 230 15.79 13.10 12.79
C LEU A 230 17.10 13.55 13.44
N ALA A 231 17.72 12.73 14.29
CA ALA A 231 18.94 13.09 14.99
C ALA A 231 20.17 13.07 14.07
N GLU A 232 20.26 12.10 13.16
CA GLU A 232 21.48 11.80 12.39
C GLU A 232 21.33 12.06 10.88
N GLY A 233 20.12 12.31 10.39
CA GLY A 233 19.83 12.42 8.97
C GLY A 233 19.89 11.08 8.23
N LYS A 234 19.90 9.95 8.94
CA LYS A 234 20.05 8.60 8.39
C LYS A 234 18.91 7.71 8.81
N LEU A 235 18.25 7.08 7.84
CA LEU A 235 17.28 6.03 8.14
C LEU A 235 18.03 4.70 8.33
N VAL A 236 17.94 4.17 9.55
CA VAL A 236 18.46 2.84 9.93
C VAL A 236 17.26 1.91 10.15
N VAL A 237 17.30 0.76 9.48
CA VAL A 237 16.22 -0.24 9.47
C VAL A 237 16.39 -1.24 10.63
N ASP A 238 17.62 -1.66 10.89
CA ASP A 238 17.97 -2.55 12.00
C ASP A 238 17.79 -1.83 13.35
N VAL A 239 17.25 -2.53 14.34
CA VAL A 239 16.94 -1.94 15.66
C VAL A 239 18.12 -1.96 16.65
N GLY A 240 19.20 -2.66 16.33
CA GLY A 240 20.43 -2.72 17.12
C GLY A 240 20.17 -3.07 18.58
N ASP A 241 20.72 -2.24 19.49
CA ASP A 241 20.67 -2.44 20.93
C ASP A 241 19.25 -2.46 21.51
N ASP A 242 18.25 -1.91 20.79
CA ASP A 242 16.85 -1.93 21.22
C ASP A 242 16.17 -3.30 21.00
N ARG A 243 16.84 -4.27 20.35
CA ARG A 243 16.29 -5.59 19.97
C ARG A 243 15.66 -6.34 21.15
N GLU A 244 16.41 -6.54 22.23
CA GLU A 244 15.93 -7.35 23.37
C GLU A 244 14.70 -6.72 24.00
N ARG A 245 14.71 -5.39 24.15
CA ARG A 245 13.59 -4.64 24.73
C ARG A 245 12.35 -4.70 23.83
N LEU A 246 12.51 -4.58 22.52
CA LEU A 246 11.41 -4.74 21.56
C LEU A 246 10.83 -6.15 21.57
N LEU A 247 11.66 -7.19 21.68
CA LEU A 247 11.19 -8.58 21.79
C LEU A 247 10.44 -8.81 23.10
N ALA A 248 10.88 -8.21 24.20
CA ALA A 248 10.17 -8.27 25.47
C ALA A 248 8.80 -7.56 25.40
N VAL A 249 8.68 -6.45 24.65
CA VAL A 249 7.36 -5.85 24.32
C VAL A 249 6.51 -6.80 23.48
N LYS A 250 7.08 -7.42 22.43
CA LYS A 250 6.36 -8.38 21.56
C LYS A 250 5.83 -9.57 22.34
N ALA A 251 6.57 -10.02 23.36
CA ALA A 251 6.18 -11.12 24.24
C ALA A 251 5.18 -10.72 25.35
N GLY A 252 4.89 -9.42 25.51
CA GLY A 252 4.07 -8.92 26.63
C GLY A 252 4.76 -9.03 27.99
N ALA A 253 6.08 -9.14 28.01
CA ALA A 253 6.88 -9.26 29.24
C ALA A 253 7.10 -7.90 29.93
N LEU A 254 7.00 -6.79 29.18
CA LEU A 254 7.02 -5.44 29.76
C LEU A 254 5.61 -5.03 30.21
N PRO A 255 5.48 -4.51 31.44
CA PRO A 255 4.25 -3.86 31.88
C PRO A 255 3.82 -2.72 30.95
N TRP A 256 2.51 -2.56 30.75
CA TRP A 256 1.95 -1.55 29.84
C TRP A 256 2.43 -0.13 30.17
N ASP A 257 2.49 0.24 31.46
CA ASP A 257 2.93 1.55 31.91
C ASP A 257 4.41 1.82 31.56
N GLU A 258 5.25 0.79 31.55
CA GLU A 258 6.63 0.90 31.12
C GLU A 258 6.74 1.14 29.61
N VAL A 259 5.94 0.41 28.82
CA VAL A 259 5.87 0.61 27.36
C VAL A 259 5.38 2.02 27.03
N GLU A 260 4.37 2.50 27.74
CA GLU A 260 3.84 3.84 27.57
C GLU A 260 4.87 4.92 27.95
N ARG A 261 5.59 4.74 29.06
CA ARG A 261 6.67 5.64 29.47
C ARG A 261 7.79 5.68 28.43
N TRP A 262 8.16 4.53 27.86
CA TRP A 262 9.14 4.47 26.78
C TRP A 262 8.67 5.21 25.52
N ARG A 263 7.42 4.97 25.10
CA ARG A 263 6.79 5.68 23.97
C ARG A 263 6.84 7.20 24.16
N LEU A 264 6.43 7.69 25.34
CA LEU A 264 6.41 9.12 25.65
C LEU A 264 7.81 9.71 25.63
N GLY A 265 8.80 9.03 26.23
CA GLY A 265 10.20 9.45 26.16
C GLY A 265 10.73 9.53 24.73
N LEU A 266 10.35 8.58 23.86
CA LEU A 266 10.71 8.63 22.45
C LEU A 266 10.07 9.81 21.73
N HIS A 267 8.81 10.17 22.02
CA HIS A 267 8.22 11.38 21.44
C HIS A 267 8.99 12.64 21.85
N GLU A 268 9.39 12.75 23.12
CA GLU A 268 10.22 13.88 23.57
C GLU A 268 11.60 13.89 22.89
N ASP A 269 12.19 12.71 22.63
CA ASP A 269 13.41 12.59 21.84
C ASP A 269 13.20 13.10 20.40
N LEU A 270 12.08 12.74 19.75
CA LEU A 270 11.74 13.23 18.42
C LEU A 270 11.60 14.75 18.40
N ASP A 271 10.93 15.33 19.41
CA ASP A 271 10.76 16.78 19.54
C ASP A 271 12.12 17.48 19.66
N ARG A 272 13.01 16.96 20.52
CA ARG A 272 14.37 17.49 20.67
C ARG A 272 15.21 17.34 19.39
N ALA A 273 15.10 16.21 18.71
CA ALA A 273 15.83 15.94 17.48
C ALA A 273 15.36 16.87 16.34
N LEU A 274 14.05 17.08 16.21
CA LEU A 274 13.47 17.97 15.20
C LEU A 274 14.02 19.41 15.31
N GLN A 275 14.22 19.92 16.54
CA GLN A 275 14.77 21.28 16.75
C GLN A 275 16.21 21.45 16.28
N LYS A 276 16.97 20.35 16.10
CA LYS A 276 18.41 20.37 15.79
C LYS A 276 18.76 19.64 14.50
N THR A 277 17.76 19.08 13.82
CA THR A 277 17.98 18.19 12.68
C THR A 277 18.62 18.92 11.50
N VAL A 278 19.49 18.20 10.79
CA VAL A 278 20.08 18.65 9.52
C VAL A 278 19.18 18.34 8.31
N LEU A 279 18.10 17.58 8.51
CA LEU A 279 17.19 17.23 7.43
C LEU A 279 16.47 18.47 6.88
N PRO A 280 16.25 18.55 5.56
CA PRO A 280 15.48 19.63 4.96
C PRO A 280 14.01 19.56 5.40
N ALA A 281 13.31 20.70 5.38
CA ALA A 281 11.89 20.77 5.74
C ALA A 281 11.00 19.88 4.84
N THR A 282 11.35 19.78 3.56
CA THR A 282 10.66 18.97 2.54
C THR A 282 11.68 18.14 1.76
N PRO A 283 11.28 16.99 1.18
CA PRO A 283 12.18 16.20 0.34
C PRO A 283 12.52 16.93 -0.97
N ASP A 284 13.54 16.46 -1.66
CA ASP A 284 13.96 17.00 -2.96
C ASP A 284 13.10 16.42 -4.09
N VAL A 285 11.86 16.94 -4.17
CA VAL A 285 10.88 16.54 -5.19
C VAL A 285 11.41 16.76 -6.61
N ALA A 286 12.18 17.84 -6.84
CA ALA A 286 12.69 18.18 -8.16
C ALA A 286 13.70 17.14 -8.66
N LYS A 287 14.61 16.69 -7.78
CA LYS A 287 15.58 15.64 -8.12
C LYS A 287 14.90 14.29 -8.38
N VAL A 288 13.90 13.93 -7.57
CA VAL A 288 13.12 12.70 -7.77
C VAL A 288 12.30 12.75 -9.07
N ASP A 289 11.63 13.86 -9.37
CA ASP A 289 10.87 14.04 -10.63
C ASP A 289 11.79 13.99 -11.86
N ALA A 290 12.96 14.65 -11.79
CA ALA A 290 13.93 14.62 -12.87
C ALA A 290 14.42 13.20 -13.19
N TRP A 291 14.68 12.40 -12.17
CA TRP A 291 15.03 10.99 -12.33
C TRP A 291 13.85 10.15 -12.84
N LEU A 292 12.66 10.31 -12.28
CA LEU A 292 11.48 9.59 -12.78
C LEU A 292 11.24 9.88 -14.27
N ARG A 293 11.41 11.13 -14.71
CA ARG A 293 11.35 11.51 -16.12
C ARG A 293 12.44 10.84 -16.97
N SER A 294 13.66 10.65 -16.46
CA SER A 294 14.70 9.92 -17.21
C SER A 294 14.31 8.45 -17.36
N VAL A 295 13.83 7.81 -16.30
CA VAL A 295 13.31 6.43 -16.32
C VAL A 295 12.19 6.30 -17.35
N ARG A 296 11.24 7.23 -17.37
CA ARG A 296 10.15 7.24 -18.35
C ARG A 296 10.65 7.39 -19.78
N ARG A 297 11.68 8.21 -20.05
CA ARG A 297 12.28 8.32 -21.40
C ARG A 297 12.96 7.04 -21.85
N ILE A 298 13.70 6.38 -20.95
CA ILE A 298 14.41 5.12 -21.22
C ILE A 298 13.42 3.97 -21.44
N SER A 299 12.25 4.03 -20.80
CA SER A 299 11.23 2.97 -20.82
C SER A 299 10.15 3.19 -21.87
N VAL A 300 10.33 4.15 -22.80
CA VAL A 300 9.60 4.15 -24.08
C VAL A 300 10.12 2.95 -24.87
N ALA A 301 9.22 2.15 -25.43
CA ALA A 301 9.52 0.85 -26.03
C ALA A 301 10.69 0.89 -27.04
#